data_AF-A0A7K2E5J8-F1
#
_entry.id   AF-A0A7K2E5J8-F1
#
_cell.length_a   1.000
_cell.length_b   1.000
_cell.length_c   1.000
_cell.angle_alpha   90.00
_cell.angle_beta   90.00
_cell.angle_gamma   90.00
#
_symmetry.space_group_name_H-M   'P 1'
#
loop_
_entity.id
_entity.type
_entity.pdbx_description
1 polymer ?
#
loop_
_entity_poly.entity_id
_entity_poly.type
_entity_poly.pdbx_seq_one_letter_code
_entity_poly.pdbx_strand_id
1 'polypeptide(L)'
;MAQDSAGPPVVNKWFDRASPTYRCVIDPTHEISSMFGWVNVPSAAWIDENGKIVRSNEGVYPAETTVGFGLGKVRLGDDSFAEATRDWIERGADSEHVWSSRELAERLKPVDDDRLLAEATFKLALHFEAVGDSERALKHFAAAQDLAPDNWNYQRQGWTHKGTAYAT
;
A
#
# COMPACT_ATOMS: atom_id res chain seq x y z
N MET A 1 -3.69 -2.20 -5.82
CA MET A 1 -2.92 -1.45 -6.83
C MET A 1 -1.44 -1.80 -6.68
N ALA A 2 -0.59 -1.41 -7.64
CA ALA A 2 0.86 -1.37 -7.42
C ALA A 2 1.28 0.05 -6.98
N GLN A 3 1.98 0.18 -5.86
CA GLN A 3 2.52 1.44 -5.34
C GLN A 3 4.01 1.49 -5.66
N ASP A 4 4.37 2.10 -6.80
CA ASP A 4 5.75 2.10 -7.30
C ASP A 4 5.99 3.30 -8.22
N SER A 5 6.89 4.20 -7.80
CA SER A 5 7.20 5.44 -8.53
C SER A 5 7.87 5.22 -9.88
N ALA A 6 8.46 4.05 -10.12
CA ALA A 6 9.01 3.71 -11.44
C ALA A 6 7.89 3.42 -12.47
N GLY A 7 6.65 3.25 -12.01
CA GLY A 7 5.46 3.25 -12.85
C GLY A 7 5.33 2.06 -13.81
N PRO A 8 4.57 2.22 -14.91
CA PRO A 8 4.27 1.13 -15.86
C PRO A 8 5.47 0.33 -16.37
N PRO A 9 6.64 0.93 -16.70
CA PRO A 9 7.79 0.18 -17.21
C PRO A 9 8.31 -0.93 -16.28
N VAL A 10 8.18 -0.76 -14.95
CA VAL A 10 8.65 -1.75 -13.96
C VAL A 10 7.51 -2.69 -13.54
N VAL A 11 6.28 -2.17 -13.50
CA VAL A 11 5.13 -2.88 -12.95
C VAL A 11 4.44 -3.80 -13.98
N ASN A 12 4.32 -3.39 -15.25
CA ASN A 12 3.45 -4.06 -16.23
C ASN A 12 3.73 -5.57 -16.37
N LYS A 13 5.01 -5.97 -16.34
CA LYS A 13 5.41 -7.39 -16.42
C LYS A 13 4.72 -8.29 -15.38
N TRP A 14 4.40 -7.74 -14.20
CA TRP A 14 3.73 -8.48 -13.14
C TRP A 14 2.24 -8.62 -13.42
N PHE A 15 1.60 -7.59 -13.97
CA PHE A 15 0.20 -7.64 -14.38
C PHE A 15 0.00 -8.58 -15.57
N ASP A 16 0.90 -8.52 -16.56
CA ASP A 16 0.86 -9.41 -17.72
C ASP A 16 0.94 -10.88 -17.27
N ARG A 17 1.90 -11.18 -16.39
CA ARG A 17 2.07 -12.52 -15.81
C ARG A 17 0.86 -12.98 -14.98
N ALA A 18 0.23 -12.06 -14.24
CA ALA A 18 -0.93 -12.37 -13.41
C ALA A 18 -2.21 -12.55 -14.23
N SER A 19 -2.30 -11.93 -15.42
CA SER A 19 -3.48 -11.96 -16.31
C SER A 19 -4.81 -11.72 -15.55
N PRO A 20 -4.94 -10.60 -14.80
CA PRO A 20 -6.10 -10.35 -13.96
C PRO A 20 -7.36 -10.14 -14.81
N THR A 21 -8.49 -10.63 -14.32
CA THR A 21 -9.83 -10.39 -14.91
C THR A 21 -10.47 -9.07 -14.43
N TYR A 22 -9.75 -8.31 -13.60
CA TYR A 22 -10.18 -7.06 -13.00
C TYR A 22 -9.20 -5.93 -13.33
N ARG A 23 -9.63 -4.68 -13.07
CA ARG A 23 -8.82 -3.49 -13.33
C ARG A 23 -7.65 -3.41 -12.35
N CYS A 24 -6.43 -3.40 -12.88
CA CYS A 24 -5.23 -3.09 -12.11
C CYS A 24 -4.85 -1.62 -12.28
N VAL A 25 -4.53 -0.96 -11.17
CA VAL A 25 -4.09 0.43 -11.12
C VAL A 25 -2.63 0.47 -10.67
N ILE A 26 -1.86 1.38 -11.23
CA ILE A 26 -0.51 1.74 -10.81
C ILE A 26 -0.60 3.13 -10.18
N ASP A 27 -0.02 3.30 -9.00
CA ASP A 27 -0.01 4.53 -8.22
C ASP A 27 1.46 5.01 -8.06
N PRO A 28 2.02 5.70 -9.07
CA PRO A 28 3.44 6.11 -9.03
C PRO A 28 3.70 7.23 -8.03
N THR A 29 2.67 8.01 -7.70
CA THR A 29 2.77 9.16 -6.80
C THR A 29 2.42 8.78 -5.37
N HIS A 30 2.04 7.52 -5.10
CA HIS A 30 1.52 7.06 -3.80
C HIS A 30 0.31 7.91 -3.33
N GLU A 31 -0.47 8.43 -4.26
CA GLU A 31 -1.63 9.29 -3.98
C GLU A 31 -2.77 8.48 -3.36
N ILE A 32 -3.02 7.28 -3.86
CA ILE A 32 -4.09 6.42 -3.33
C ILE A 32 -3.69 5.93 -1.94
N SER A 33 -2.43 5.50 -1.73
CA SER A 33 -1.98 5.13 -0.38
C SER A 33 -2.10 6.28 0.62
N SER A 34 -1.78 7.51 0.22
CA SER A 34 -1.98 8.71 1.04
C SER A 34 -3.45 8.90 1.41
N MET A 35 -4.35 8.90 0.42
CA MET A 35 -5.78 9.11 0.65
C MET A 35 -6.41 8.09 1.58
N PHE A 36 -5.96 6.83 1.52
CA PHE A 36 -6.48 5.75 2.35
C PHE A 36 -5.70 5.57 3.67
N GLY A 37 -4.66 6.37 3.92
CA GLY A 37 -3.81 6.25 5.10
C GLY A 37 -3.05 4.92 5.17
N TRP A 38 -2.78 4.30 4.02
CA TRP A 38 -2.06 3.03 3.95
C TRP A 38 -0.57 3.26 4.06
N VAL A 39 0.04 2.57 5.02
CA VAL A 39 1.46 2.68 5.34
C VAL A 39 2.26 1.44 4.92
N ASN A 40 1.59 0.40 4.45
CA ASN A 40 2.22 -0.85 4.03
C ASN A 40 1.40 -1.53 2.91
N VAL A 41 1.96 -2.56 2.30
CA VAL A 41 1.27 -3.49 1.38
C VAL A 41 1.58 -4.94 1.79
N PRO A 42 0.70 -5.91 1.48
CA PRO A 42 -0.61 -5.73 0.86
C PRO A 42 -1.64 -5.09 1.81
N SER A 43 -2.48 -4.22 1.25
CA SER A 43 -3.59 -3.55 1.94
C SER A 43 -4.80 -3.47 1.02
N ALA A 44 -5.98 -3.41 1.64
CA ALA A 44 -7.25 -3.32 0.92
C ALA A 44 -8.22 -2.35 1.62
N ALA A 45 -9.22 -1.92 0.85
CA ALA A 45 -10.42 -1.27 1.36
C ALA A 45 -11.65 -1.86 0.66
N TRP A 46 -12.74 -1.93 1.42
CA TRP A 46 -14.07 -2.18 0.90
C TRP A 46 -14.83 -0.86 0.82
N ILE A 47 -15.39 -0.61 -0.35
CA ILE A 47 -16.18 0.58 -0.65
C ILE A 47 -17.55 0.10 -1.10
N ASP A 48 -18.60 0.48 -0.39
CA ASP A 48 -19.97 0.10 -0.73
C ASP A 48 -20.47 0.81 -2.01
N GLU A 49 -21.67 0.44 -2.45
CA GLU A 49 -22.30 0.98 -3.67
C GLU A 49 -22.60 2.48 -3.59
N ASN A 50 -22.59 3.07 -2.40
CA ASN A 50 -22.76 4.50 -2.18
C ASN A 50 -21.42 5.25 -2.11
N GLY A 51 -20.30 4.56 -2.31
CA GLY A 51 -18.96 5.14 -2.25
C GLY A 51 -18.42 5.30 -0.83
N LYS A 52 -19.01 4.63 0.17
CA LYS A 52 -18.55 4.71 1.56
C LYS A 52 -17.53 3.61 1.85
N ILE A 53 -16.42 3.98 2.48
CA ILE A 53 -15.47 3.02 3.03
C ILE A 53 -16.13 2.31 4.22
N VAL A 54 -16.22 0.98 4.14
CA VAL A 54 -16.83 0.11 5.18
C VAL A 54 -15.81 -0.83 5.82
N ARG A 55 -14.59 -0.87 5.30
CA ARG A 55 -13.43 -1.61 5.84
C ARG A 55 -12.15 -1.11 5.18
N SER A 56 -11.05 -0.88 5.90
CA SER A 56 -9.79 -0.38 5.31
C SER A 56 -8.58 -0.56 6.23
N ASN A 57 -7.38 -0.32 5.69
CA ASN A 57 -6.12 -0.14 6.41
C ASN A 57 -5.71 -1.34 7.28
N GLU A 58 -5.99 -2.53 6.78
CA GLU A 58 -5.53 -3.79 7.33
C GLU A 58 -4.46 -4.40 6.41
N GLY A 59 -3.47 -5.05 7.01
CA GLY A 59 -2.48 -5.84 6.28
C GLY A 59 -3.11 -7.16 5.89
N VAL A 60 -3.66 -7.25 4.68
CA VAL A 60 -4.46 -8.40 4.25
C VAL A 60 -3.88 -9.06 3.02
N TYR A 61 -3.86 -10.39 3.05
CA TYR A 61 -3.51 -11.22 1.91
C TYR A 61 -4.80 -11.82 1.34
N PRO A 62 -4.89 -12.01 0.02
CA PRO A 62 -6.05 -12.67 -0.59
C PRO A 62 -6.03 -14.19 -0.38
N ALA A 63 -4.87 -14.76 -0.05
CA ALA A 63 -4.67 -16.18 0.24
C ALA A 63 -3.33 -16.38 0.96
N GLU A 64 -3.13 -17.56 1.54
CA GLU A 64 -1.82 -18.00 2.02
C GLU A 64 -0.79 -17.96 0.87
N THR A 65 0.35 -17.31 1.11
CA THR A 65 1.47 -17.28 0.17
C THR A 65 2.78 -17.59 0.86
N THR A 66 3.73 -18.14 0.10
CA THR A 66 5.08 -18.41 0.58
C THR A 66 6.04 -17.50 -0.15
N VAL A 67 6.67 -16.58 0.59
CA VAL A 67 7.64 -15.63 0.05
C VAL A 67 9.04 -16.03 0.52
N GLY A 68 10.01 -16.00 -0.39
CA GLY A 68 11.41 -16.16 -0.04
C GLY A 68 11.96 -14.91 0.64
N PHE A 69 12.60 -15.07 1.80
CA PHE A 69 13.33 -14.02 2.49
C PHE A 69 14.72 -14.53 2.86
N GLY A 70 15.76 -13.96 2.24
CA GLY A 70 17.15 -14.38 2.46
C GLY A 70 17.36 -15.87 2.17
N LEU A 71 17.83 -16.63 3.17
CA LEU A 71 18.09 -18.07 3.08
C LEU A 71 16.86 -18.96 3.39
N GLY A 72 15.67 -18.39 3.57
CA GLY A 72 14.48 -19.12 4.01
C GLY A 72 13.20 -18.76 3.24
N LYS A 73 12.16 -19.56 3.49
CA LYS A 73 10.79 -19.31 3.02
C LYS A 73 9.92 -18.96 4.22
N VAL A 74 9.16 -17.88 4.12
CA VAL A 74 8.21 -17.45 5.14
C VAL A 74 6.81 -17.57 4.56
N ARG A 75 5.91 -18.17 5.34
CA ARG A 75 4.49 -18.26 5.03
C ARG A 75 3.80 -17.02 5.57
N LEU A 76 3.01 -16.37 4.73
CA LEU A 76 2.34 -15.10 4.99
C LEU A 76 0.88 -15.21 4.54
N GLY A 77 -0.02 -14.54 5.26
CA GLY A 77 -1.43 -14.51 4.93
C GLY A 77 -2.20 -15.78 5.27
N ASP A 78 -3.52 -15.69 5.12
CA ASP A 78 -4.50 -16.76 5.23
C ASP A 78 -5.69 -16.43 4.30
N ASP A 79 -6.74 -17.24 4.35
CA ASP A 79 -7.93 -17.06 3.52
C ASP A 79 -9.03 -16.21 4.20
N SER A 80 -8.79 -15.70 5.41
CA SER A 80 -9.82 -15.01 6.23
C SER A 80 -10.36 -13.75 5.55
N PHE A 81 -9.51 -12.99 4.86
CA PHE A 81 -9.94 -11.81 4.12
C PHE A 81 -10.80 -12.19 2.91
N ALA A 82 -10.47 -13.29 2.23
CA ALA A 82 -11.25 -13.78 1.10
C ALA A 82 -12.61 -14.33 1.56
N GLU A 83 -12.65 -15.06 2.68
CA GLU A 83 -13.90 -15.52 3.31
C GLU A 83 -14.79 -14.34 3.71
N ALA A 84 -14.22 -13.36 4.41
CA ALA A 84 -14.94 -12.15 4.80
C ALA A 84 -15.46 -11.36 3.59
N THR A 85 -14.68 -11.28 2.51
CA THR A 85 -15.10 -10.61 1.27
C THR A 85 -16.29 -11.34 0.63
N ARG A 86 -16.32 -12.68 0.65
CA ARG A 86 -17.44 -13.46 0.12
C ARG A 86 -18.72 -13.24 0.94
N ASP A 87 -18.63 -13.27 2.28
CA ASP A 87 -19.76 -12.96 3.16
C ASP A 87 -20.30 -11.54 2.91
N TRP A 88 -19.41 -10.55 2.72
CA TRP A 88 -19.80 -9.19 2.36
C TRP A 88 -20.50 -9.09 1.00
N ILE A 89 -20.03 -9.81 -0.02
CA ILE A 89 -20.70 -9.86 -1.33
C ILE A 89 -22.12 -10.43 -1.21
N GLU A 90 -22.33 -11.44 -0.36
CA GLU A 90 -23.64 -12.09 -0.20
C GLU A 90 -24.61 -11.28 0.66
N ARG A 91 -24.12 -10.58 1.68
CA ARG A 91 -24.95 -9.94 2.72
C ARG A 91 -24.94 -8.41 2.68
N GLY A 92 -24.03 -7.81 1.91
CA GLY A 92 -23.85 -6.36 1.86
C GLY A 92 -23.64 -5.76 3.25
N ALA A 93 -24.42 -4.72 3.58
CA ALA A 93 -24.33 -4.03 4.87
C ALA A 93 -24.65 -4.92 6.09
N ASP A 94 -25.30 -6.08 5.91
CA ASP A 94 -25.63 -7.02 6.98
C ASP A 94 -24.50 -8.04 7.29
N SER A 95 -23.37 -7.94 6.58
CA SER A 95 -22.16 -8.71 6.87
C SER A 95 -21.58 -8.31 8.23
N GLU A 96 -21.21 -9.30 9.04
CA GLU A 96 -20.56 -9.05 10.35
C GLU A 96 -19.15 -8.45 10.21
N HIS A 97 -18.62 -8.46 8.99
CA HIS A 97 -17.29 -7.96 8.66
C HIS A 97 -17.27 -6.49 8.25
N VAL A 98 -18.45 -5.88 8.04
CA VAL A 98 -18.57 -4.44 7.80
C VAL A 98 -18.35 -3.68 9.10
N TRP A 99 -17.46 -2.69 9.07
CA TRP A 99 -17.21 -1.83 10.22
C TRP A 99 -18.14 -0.63 10.22
N SER A 100 -18.62 -0.29 11.41
CA SER A 100 -19.28 0.99 11.65
C SER A 100 -18.30 2.15 11.44
N SER A 101 -18.83 3.35 11.20
CA SER A 101 -18.02 4.56 11.09
C SER A 101 -17.18 4.84 12.35
N ARG A 102 -17.66 4.39 13.52
CA ARG A 102 -16.92 4.48 14.77
C ARG A 102 -15.72 3.53 14.78
N GLU A 103 -15.92 2.26 14.44
CA GLU A 103 -14.84 1.28 14.38
C GLU A 103 -13.78 1.65 13.35
N LEU A 104 -14.19 2.20 12.20
CA LEU A 104 -13.26 2.77 11.22
C LEU A 104 -12.42 3.89 11.83
N ALA A 105 -13.05 4.86 12.51
CA ALA A 105 -12.32 5.96 13.14
C ALA A 105 -11.37 5.50 14.25
N GLU A 106 -11.73 4.45 15.01
CA GLU A 106 -10.88 3.87 16.06
C GLU A 106 -9.70 3.07 15.48
N ARG A 107 -9.87 2.43 14.31
CA ARG A 107 -8.84 1.62 13.64
C ARG A 107 -7.89 2.44 12.77
N LEU A 108 -8.37 3.53 12.18
CA LEU A 108 -7.55 4.40 11.37
C LEU A 108 -6.67 5.27 12.27
N LYS A 109 -5.36 5.31 11.99
CA LYS A 109 -4.43 6.14 12.74
C LYS A 109 -4.80 7.63 12.56
N PRO A 110 -4.84 8.43 13.64
CA PRO A 110 -4.96 9.87 13.53
C PRO A 110 -3.84 10.43 12.66
N VAL A 111 -4.18 11.41 11.82
CA VAL A 111 -3.20 12.21 11.09
C VAL A 111 -2.73 13.31 12.04
N ASP A 112 -1.45 13.28 12.41
CA ASP A 112 -0.79 14.32 13.19
C ASP A 112 0.19 15.13 12.32
N ASP A 113 0.75 16.19 12.89
CA ASP A 113 1.64 17.11 12.18
C ASP A 113 2.92 16.41 11.66
N ASP A 114 3.46 15.45 12.42
CA ASP A 114 4.64 14.68 12.02
C ASP A 114 4.34 13.80 10.81
N ARG A 115 3.15 13.18 10.76
CA ARG A 115 2.70 12.41 9.59
C ARG A 115 2.51 13.26 8.35
N LEU A 116 1.92 14.45 8.51
CA LEU A 116 1.75 15.41 7.41
C LEU A 116 3.11 15.87 6.89
N LEU A 117 4.06 16.15 7.79
CA LEU A 117 5.42 16.52 7.40
C LEU A 117 6.15 15.37 6.71
N ALA A 118 6.02 14.15 7.22
CA ALA A 118 6.60 12.95 6.61
C ALA A 118 6.05 12.74 5.19
N GLU A 119 4.74 12.90 4.99
CA GLU A 119 4.12 12.82 3.66
C GLU A 119 4.64 13.92 2.73
N ALA A 120 4.61 15.18 3.14
CA ALA A 120 5.11 16.28 2.32
C ALA A 120 6.58 16.07 1.91
N THR A 121 7.40 15.59 2.87
CA THR A 121 8.81 15.25 2.63
C THR A 121 8.95 14.09 1.64
N PHE A 122 8.11 13.07 1.76
CA PHE A 122 8.08 11.96 0.81
C PHE A 122 7.67 12.39 -0.60
N LYS A 123 6.65 13.26 -0.73
CA LYS A 123 6.24 13.81 -2.04
C LYS A 123 7.34 14.65 -2.68
N LEU A 124 8.14 15.37 -1.90
CA LEU A 124 9.35 16.04 -2.40
C LEU A 124 10.39 15.04 -2.92
N ALA A 125 10.60 13.92 -2.22
CA ALA A 125 11.51 12.87 -2.68
C ALA A 125 11.08 12.30 -4.04
N LEU A 126 9.79 12.00 -4.20
CA LEU A 126 9.20 11.55 -5.48
C LEU A 126 9.36 12.58 -6.59
N HIS A 127 9.17 13.88 -6.28
CA HIS A 127 9.38 14.95 -7.25
C HIS A 127 10.83 14.99 -7.74
N PHE A 128 11.79 14.99 -6.81
CA PHE A 128 13.22 15.02 -7.17
C PHE A 128 13.65 13.77 -7.93
N GLU A 129 13.10 12.60 -7.57
CA GLU A 129 13.28 11.37 -8.33
C GLU A 129 12.79 11.53 -9.78
N ALA A 130 11.58 12.06 -9.98
CA ALA A 130 10.98 12.23 -11.30
C ALA A 130 11.77 13.17 -12.22
N VAL A 131 12.43 14.20 -11.66
CA VAL A 131 13.27 15.14 -12.42
C VAL A 131 14.75 14.71 -12.49
N GLY A 132 15.10 13.54 -11.94
CA GLY A 132 16.45 12.99 -12.00
C GLY A 132 17.45 13.55 -10.98
N ASP A 133 17.01 14.36 -10.01
CA ASP A 133 17.85 14.90 -8.93
C ASP A 133 17.95 13.88 -7.79
N SER A 134 18.82 12.89 -7.99
CA SER A 134 18.94 11.76 -7.07
C SER A 134 19.47 12.13 -5.68
N GLU A 135 20.34 13.14 -5.60
CA GLU A 135 20.91 13.58 -4.33
C GLU A 135 19.80 14.11 -3.43
N ARG A 136 18.94 14.99 -3.97
CA ARG A 136 17.80 15.51 -3.22
C ARG A 136 16.73 14.45 -2.99
N ALA A 137 16.48 13.57 -3.95
CA ALA A 137 15.54 12.46 -3.77
C ALA A 137 15.94 11.61 -2.56
N LEU A 138 17.19 11.12 -2.50
CA LEU A 138 17.68 10.30 -1.39
C LEU A 138 17.64 11.04 -0.05
N LYS A 139 18.03 12.33 -0.04
CA LYS A 139 17.94 13.16 1.17
C LYS A 139 16.50 13.21 1.71
N HIS A 140 15.52 13.42 0.84
CA HIS A 140 14.13 13.53 1.25
C HIS A 140 13.50 12.16 1.56
N PHE A 141 13.88 11.09 0.86
CA PHE A 141 13.46 9.74 1.26
C PHE A 141 13.94 9.40 2.67
N ALA A 142 15.21 9.63 2.99
CA ALA A 142 15.76 9.37 4.32
C ALA A 142 15.02 10.19 5.40
N ALA A 143 14.79 11.47 5.16
CA ALA A 143 14.05 12.32 6.10
C ALA A 143 12.59 11.84 6.31
N ALA A 144 11.90 11.40 5.25
CA ALA A 144 10.55 10.85 5.39
C ALA A 144 10.54 9.52 6.16
N GLN A 145 11.57 8.69 5.97
CA GLN A 145 11.77 7.44 6.70
C GLN A 145 12.03 7.67 8.19
N ASP A 146 12.80 8.70 8.54
CA ASP A 146 13.06 9.09 9.93
C ASP A 146 11.80 9.64 10.62
N LEU A 147 11.02 10.47 9.91
CA LEU A 147 9.77 11.04 10.44
C LEU A 147 8.64 10.01 10.59
N ALA A 148 8.58 9.01 9.71
CA ALA A 148 7.56 7.97 9.73
C ALA A 148 8.19 6.57 9.62
N PRO A 149 8.89 6.10 10.67
CA PRO A 149 9.66 4.86 10.62
C PRO A 149 8.79 3.61 10.43
N ASP A 150 7.51 3.67 10.80
CA ASP A 150 6.53 2.59 10.58
C ASP A 150 5.83 2.67 9.21
N ASN A 151 6.17 3.65 8.36
CA ASN A 151 5.65 3.74 7.00
C ASN A 151 6.53 2.98 6.00
N TRP A 152 6.17 1.73 5.78
CA TRP A 152 6.85 0.79 4.91
C TRP A 152 6.77 1.16 3.42
N ASN A 153 5.81 1.98 3.01
CA ASN A 153 5.79 2.53 1.65
C ASN A 153 6.99 3.47 1.44
N TYR A 154 7.30 4.32 2.42
CA TYR A 154 8.44 5.26 2.35
C TYR A 154 9.77 4.52 2.40
N GLN A 155 9.86 3.48 3.24
CA GLN A 155 11.04 2.63 3.31
C GLN A 155 11.33 1.96 1.97
N ARG A 156 10.37 1.19 1.44
CA ARG A 156 10.57 0.46 0.18
C ARG A 156 10.86 1.39 -0.99
N GLN A 157 10.16 2.51 -1.08
CA GLN A 157 10.39 3.44 -2.19
C GLN A 157 11.79 4.06 -2.13
N GLY A 158 12.25 4.48 -0.96
CA GLY A 158 13.60 4.99 -0.79
C GLY A 158 14.68 3.93 -1.08
N TRP A 159 14.49 2.68 -0.65
CA TRP A 159 15.43 1.59 -0.92
C TRP A 159 15.52 1.17 -2.39
N THR A 160 14.46 1.43 -3.15
CA THR A 160 14.38 1.07 -4.57
C THR A 160 14.75 2.22 -5.49
N HIS A 161 15.00 3.42 -4.96
CA HIS A 161 15.56 4.53 -5.70
C HIS A 161 16.89 4.11 -6.36
N LYS A 162 16.93 4.12 -7.70
CA LYS A 162 18.01 3.62 -8.58
C LYS A 162 18.17 2.11 -8.72
N GLY A 163 17.17 1.32 -8.33
CA GLY A 163 17.10 -0.09 -8.69
C GLY A 163 16.68 -0.96 -7.52
N THR A 164 15.73 -1.85 -7.79
CA THR A 164 15.31 -2.91 -6.87
C THR A 164 16.39 -4.00 -6.80
N ALA A 165 17.07 -4.11 -5.65
CA ALA A 165 17.74 -5.34 -5.24
C ALA A 165 16.86 -6.11 -4.25
N TYR A 166 15.62 -6.43 -4.62
CA TYR A 166 14.81 -7.39 -3.86
C TYR A 166 14.11 -8.36 -4.81
N ALA A 167 14.45 -9.65 -4.63
CA ALA A 167 13.96 -10.85 -5.31
C ALA A 167 14.37 -11.04 -6.79
N THR A 168 15.61 -11.50 -7.00
CA THR A 168 15.89 -12.53 -8.02
C THR A 168 15.54 -13.89 -7.46
#